data_AF-A0A1F5C917-F1
#
_entry.id   AF-A0A1F5C917-F1
#
_cell.length_a   1.000
_cell.length_b   1.000
_cell.length_c   1.000
_cell.angle_alpha   90.00
_cell.angle_beta   90.00
_cell.angle_gamma   90.00
#
_symmetry.space_group_name_H-M   'P 1'
#
loop_
_entity.id
_entity.type
_entity.pdbx_description
1 polymer ?
#
loop_
_entity_poly.entity_id
_entity_poly.type
_entity_poly.pdbx_seq_one_letter_code
_entity_poly.pdbx_strand_id
1 'polypeptide(L)'
;MPWLYIAISSHFIFALVFILDKILVKKVFSPLNYVLVIGGLSSLSLFLLPFVDFSNLNGMVLATALLSGVFSIIGIYFYFKILLKYEASWVVPLLFGVFVPIVTFILSRFFLGEILSSVQFAAFTILIIGGFILSFGRKYNFHSILILLIAGIFLSLELVFLKSAFNHVDFISGYILSRFGGFLAGFIIFLIFYRKRLTEFSGGNIRNYISNSYRGIGLVLFKQFLSLVGNLILVFSVSIGNLTLINGLGGIRYSFVFFLAIFFSRKWPAVMEEPLNFWMLVKKSIAIIFIMSGVLILLLEPVETPGAKSWGATFTTLYSRELGLNEKDVLIAALDDLKIKEFRVVAYWSQIEEQKGQYDFSDLDFQIESIASRGGKIILAVGERLPRWPECHIPDWASEQEPVGFIRQVVKQFPHYEKAEEFQGALLGYIEATVNRYKNNSAIWAWQLENEPFLIGFGECPYVDDELIDKEIDLIKRLDSARPLILTDSGEFGMWFRAYKRADIFGTTMYRVVLSRLIPIGHFKYPLDPDFFKIKLGIMEMFWGKKPIVGVELQAEPWLLKRPPLVSLDEQLKAFSFEQFKENIGYAREAGFEKNFLWGLEWWYWMKEKQGHPEFWEEARKLFVQ
;
A
#
# COMPACT_ATOMS: atom_id res chain seq x y z
N MET A 1 -10.74 1.64 7.36
CA MET A 1 -10.87 2.61 8.49
C MET A 1 -11.68 3.90 8.17
N PRO A 2 -13.01 4.00 8.45
CA PRO A 2 -13.80 5.21 8.16
C PRO A 2 -13.30 6.49 8.84
N TRP A 3 -12.78 6.39 10.06
CA TRP A 3 -12.25 7.52 10.83
C TRP A 3 -11.07 8.24 10.16
N LEU A 4 -10.30 7.54 9.29
CA LEU A 4 -9.15 8.09 8.59
C LEU A 4 -9.58 9.17 7.59
N TYR A 5 -10.59 8.88 6.77
CA TYR A 5 -11.18 9.84 5.83
C TYR A 5 -11.75 11.07 6.55
N ILE A 6 -12.45 10.84 7.66
CA ILE A 6 -13.04 11.89 8.49
C ILE A 6 -11.92 12.79 9.06
N ALA A 7 -10.84 12.21 9.59
CA ALA A 7 -9.71 12.96 10.12
C ALA A 7 -9.01 13.80 9.03
N ILE A 8 -8.75 13.21 7.85
CA ILE A 8 -8.15 13.91 6.71
C ILE A 8 -9.02 15.11 6.29
N SER A 9 -10.35 14.95 6.26
CA SER A 9 -11.28 16.04 5.93
C SER A 9 -11.21 17.20 6.94
N SER A 10 -11.05 16.90 8.23
CA SER A 10 -10.81 17.93 9.25
C SER A 10 -9.50 18.68 9.00
N HIS A 11 -8.41 17.97 8.71
CA HIS A 11 -7.12 18.60 8.41
C HIS A 11 -7.19 19.50 7.16
N PHE A 12 -7.98 19.13 6.16
CA PHE A 12 -8.26 19.97 5.00
C PHE A 12 -9.02 21.26 5.38
N ILE A 13 -10.09 21.15 6.18
CA ILE A 13 -10.84 22.32 6.67
C ILE A 13 -9.94 23.25 7.47
N PHE A 14 -9.11 22.70 8.36
CA PHE A 14 -8.14 23.50 9.09
C PHE A 14 -7.13 24.17 8.16
N ALA A 15 -6.68 23.52 7.09
CA ALA A 15 -5.82 24.17 6.10
C ALA A 15 -6.48 25.41 5.47
N LEU A 16 -7.78 25.35 5.15
CA LEU A 16 -8.54 26.52 4.69
C LEU A 16 -8.60 27.62 5.77
N VAL A 17 -8.83 27.26 7.03
CA VAL A 17 -8.80 28.21 8.16
C VAL A 17 -7.44 28.91 8.24
N PHE A 18 -6.33 28.18 8.09
CA PHE A 18 -4.98 28.76 8.07
C PHE A 18 -4.76 29.75 6.92
N ILE A 19 -5.27 29.44 5.72
CA ILE A 19 -5.19 30.36 4.58
C ILE A 19 -6.00 31.64 4.85
N LEU A 20 -7.20 31.50 5.42
CA LEU A 20 -8.03 32.65 5.79
C LEU A 20 -7.41 33.50 6.90
N ASP A 21 -6.77 32.89 7.91
CA ASP A 21 -6.07 33.63 8.96
C ASP A 21 -4.94 34.50 8.39
N LYS A 22 -4.20 34.04 7.37
CA LYS A 22 -3.19 34.84 6.68
C LYS A 22 -3.76 36.06 5.97
N ILE A 23 -4.99 35.96 5.47
CA ILE A 23 -5.67 37.07 4.77
C ILE A 23 -6.28 38.06 5.76
N LEU A 24 -6.80 37.57 6.90
CA LEU A 24 -7.69 38.34 7.78
C LEU A 24 -7.01 38.89 9.05
N VAL A 25 -5.96 38.25 9.56
CA VAL A 25 -5.47 38.52 10.93
C VAL A 25 -4.17 39.32 10.92
N LYS A 26 -4.20 40.53 11.50
CA LYS A 26 -3.01 41.17 12.07
C LYS A 26 -2.86 40.72 13.53
N LYS A 27 -1.63 40.34 13.96
CA LYS A 27 -1.33 39.87 15.32
C LYS A 27 -1.64 40.95 16.36
N VAL A 28 -2.73 40.84 17.13
CA VAL A 28 -3.16 41.90 18.07
C VAL A 28 -3.43 41.43 19.52
N PHE A 29 -3.47 40.13 19.82
CA PHE A 29 -3.77 39.65 21.19
C PHE A 29 -2.56 39.05 21.92
N SER A 30 -2.51 39.22 23.25
CA SER A 30 -1.55 38.53 24.13
C SER A 30 -1.95 37.05 24.35
N PRO A 31 -1.02 36.14 24.70
CA PRO A 31 -1.35 34.72 24.93
C PRO A 31 -2.45 34.51 25.97
N LEU A 32 -2.45 35.32 27.04
CA LEU A 32 -3.47 35.26 28.09
C LEU A 32 -4.86 35.64 27.56
N ASN A 33 -4.94 36.61 26.65
CA ASN A 33 -6.22 37.02 26.05
C ASN A 33 -6.81 35.90 25.19
N TYR A 34 -5.98 35.13 24.47
CA TYR A 34 -6.46 33.97 23.69
C TYR A 34 -7.11 32.92 24.58
N VAL A 35 -6.45 32.57 25.69
CA VAL A 35 -6.93 31.55 26.63
C VAL A 35 -8.23 31.99 27.30
N LEU A 36 -8.35 33.27 27.65
CA LEU A 36 -9.58 33.83 28.24
C LEU A 36 -10.74 33.87 27.24
N VAL A 37 -10.48 34.18 25.97
CA VAL A 37 -11.51 34.13 24.92
C VAL A 37 -11.96 32.69 24.67
N ILE A 38 -11.02 31.75 24.53
CA ILE A 38 -11.35 30.33 24.27
C ILE A 38 -12.06 29.70 25.47
N GLY A 39 -11.58 29.94 26.70
CA GLY A 39 -12.25 29.50 27.92
C GLY A 39 -13.64 30.15 28.08
N GLY A 40 -13.76 31.43 27.75
CA GLY A 40 -15.05 32.14 27.75
C GLY A 40 -16.04 31.58 26.72
N LEU A 41 -15.61 31.32 25.48
CA LEU A 41 -16.44 30.66 24.45
C LEU A 41 -16.86 29.26 24.85
N SER A 42 -16.05 28.57 25.66
CA SER A 42 -16.40 27.25 26.20
C SER A 42 -17.60 27.30 27.16
N SER A 43 -18.02 28.49 27.64
CA SER A 43 -19.26 28.66 28.42
C SER A 43 -20.52 28.28 27.65
N LEU A 44 -20.47 28.21 26.32
CA LEU A 44 -21.58 27.70 25.50
C LEU A 44 -21.97 26.27 25.89
N SER A 45 -21.05 25.49 26.46
CA SER A 45 -21.33 24.17 27.02
C SER A 45 -22.40 24.19 28.12
N LEU A 46 -22.53 25.28 28.88
CA LEU A 46 -23.56 25.43 29.93
C LEU A 46 -24.98 25.30 29.37
N PHE A 47 -25.22 25.90 28.20
CA PHE A 47 -26.52 25.81 27.52
C PHE A 47 -26.79 24.44 26.92
N LEU A 48 -25.74 23.64 26.73
CA LEU A 48 -25.83 22.30 26.16
C LEU A 48 -25.90 21.20 27.23
N LEU A 49 -25.68 21.52 28.51
CA LEU A 49 -25.77 20.55 29.62
C LEU A 49 -27.07 19.72 29.65
N PRO A 50 -28.26 20.25 29.28
CA PRO A 50 -29.47 19.42 29.21
C PRO A 50 -29.42 18.27 28.19
N PHE A 51 -28.49 18.31 27.24
CA PHE A 51 -28.29 17.26 26.23
C PHE A 51 -27.23 16.23 26.63
N VAL A 52 -26.65 16.35 27.83
CA VAL A 52 -25.73 15.35 28.37
C VAL A 52 -26.53 14.17 28.89
N ASP A 53 -26.18 12.98 28.43
CA ASP A 53 -26.67 11.74 29.00
C ASP A 53 -25.84 11.39 30.26
N PHE A 54 -26.49 11.49 31.41
CA PHE A 54 -25.89 11.23 32.72
C PHE A 54 -25.93 9.76 33.12
N SER A 55 -26.60 8.89 32.34
CA SER A 55 -26.83 7.48 32.68
C SER A 55 -25.54 6.68 32.92
N ASN A 56 -24.49 6.94 32.13
CA ASN A 56 -23.21 6.25 32.18
C ASN A 56 -22.09 7.08 32.87
N LEU A 57 -22.46 8.15 33.59
CA LEU A 57 -21.50 9.07 34.18
C LEU A 57 -21.03 8.57 35.55
N ASN A 58 -19.86 7.92 35.59
CA ASN A 58 -19.16 7.65 36.85
C ASN A 58 -18.14 8.77 37.19
N GLY A 59 -17.67 8.80 38.45
CA GLY A 59 -16.76 9.85 38.91
C GLY A 59 -15.43 9.93 38.14
N MET A 60 -14.93 8.80 37.63
CA MET A 60 -13.72 8.75 36.82
C MET A 60 -13.94 9.34 35.42
N VAL A 61 -15.05 9.00 34.77
CA VAL A 61 -15.45 9.55 33.46
C VAL A 61 -15.67 11.06 33.53
N LEU A 62 -16.34 11.52 34.60
CA LEU A 62 -16.52 12.96 34.84
C LEU A 62 -15.17 13.65 35.04
N ALA A 63 -14.28 13.07 35.85
CA ALA A 63 -12.96 13.64 36.09
C ALA A 63 -12.13 13.69 34.81
N THR A 64 -12.10 12.63 34.00
CA THR A 64 -11.33 12.61 32.75
C THR A 64 -11.88 13.59 31.73
N ALA A 65 -13.20 13.68 31.57
CA ALA A 65 -13.84 14.66 30.69
C ALA A 65 -13.51 16.10 31.12
N LEU A 66 -13.68 16.46 32.40
CA LEU A 66 -13.38 17.82 32.87
C LEU A 66 -11.89 18.16 32.75
N LEU A 67 -11.00 17.24 33.14
CA LEU A 67 -9.56 17.45 33.07
C LEU A 67 -9.07 17.62 31.62
N SER A 68 -9.71 16.96 30.65
CA SER A 68 -9.43 17.18 29.23
C SER A 68 -9.55 18.66 28.86
N GLY A 69 -10.65 19.31 29.25
CA GLY A 69 -10.86 20.74 29.03
C GLY A 69 -9.83 21.63 29.72
N VAL A 70 -9.47 21.31 30.96
CA VAL A 70 -8.45 22.03 31.72
C VAL A 70 -7.09 21.96 31.01
N PHE A 71 -6.67 20.76 30.59
CA PHE A 71 -5.42 20.57 29.87
C PHE A 71 -5.40 21.28 28.51
N SER A 72 -6.54 21.34 27.81
CA SER A 72 -6.67 22.12 26.58
C SER A 72 -6.28 23.59 26.78
N ILE A 73 -6.86 24.24 27.81
CA ILE A 73 -6.61 25.64 28.15
C ILE A 73 -5.14 25.90 28.47
N ILE A 74 -4.50 25.00 29.23
CA ILE A 74 -3.07 25.09 29.57
C ILE A 74 -2.19 24.90 28.33
N GLY A 75 -2.49 23.90 27.49
CA GLY A 75 -1.74 23.64 26.26
C GLY A 75 -1.82 24.80 25.28
N ILE A 76 -3.02 25.35 25.08
CA ILE A 76 -3.28 26.51 24.23
C ILE A 76 -2.50 27.75 24.70
N TYR A 77 -2.39 27.98 26.02
CA TYR A 77 -1.60 29.08 26.57
C TYR A 77 -0.13 29.01 26.11
N PHE A 78 0.52 27.86 26.30
CA PHE A 78 1.92 27.67 25.91
C PHE A 78 2.11 27.70 24.40
N TYR A 79 1.16 27.17 23.64
CA TYR A 79 1.15 27.27 22.18
C TYR A 79 1.17 28.73 21.71
N PHE A 80 0.23 29.56 22.18
CA PHE A 80 0.16 30.98 21.77
C PHE A 80 1.34 31.81 22.29
N LYS A 81 1.97 31.42 23.41
CA LYS A 81 3.20 32.05 23.92
C LYS A 81 4.34 32.00 22.90
N ILE A 82 4.39 30.95 22.08
CA ILE A 82 5.40 30.76 21.04
C ILE A 82 4.89 31.22 19.67
N LEU A 83 3.65 30.90 19.29
CA LEU A 83 3.07 31.28 18.00
C LEU A 83 3.08 32.80 17.76
N LEU A 84 2.90 33.60 18.80
CA LEU A 84 2.92 35.06 18.64
C LEU A 84 4.32 35.61 18.37
N LYS A 85 5.36 34.92 18.85
CA LYS A 85 6.77 35.33 18.72
C LYS A 85 7.43 34.82 17.45
N TYR A 86 7.00 33.67 16.94
CA TYR A 86 7.65 32.99 15.82
C TYR A 86 6.70 32.82 14.62
N GLU A 87 7.23 32.28 13.52
CA GLU A 87 6.49 32.00 12.30
C GLU A 87 5.62 30.73 12.46
N ALA A 88 4.39 30.78 11.98
CA ALA A 88 3.47 29.63 12.07
C ALA A 88 3.97 28.40 11.29
N SER A 89 4.73 28.61 10.21
CA SER A 89 5.34 27.55 9.41
C SER A 89 6.41 26.74 10.15
N TRP A 90 6.88 27.22 11.31
CA TRP A 90 7.75 26.46 12.20
C TRP A 90 6.99 25.88 13.39
N VAL A 91 6.26 26.76 14.12
CA VAL A 91 5.61 26.41 15.39
C VAL A 91 4.63 25.27 15.22
N VAL A 92 3.79 25.36 14.19
CA VAL A 92 2.60 24.53 14.09
C VAL A 92 2.95 23.12 13.54
N PRO A 93 3.85 22.94 12.54
CA PRO A 93 4.33 21.60 12.16
C PRO A 93 5.08 20.90 13.29
N LEU A 94 5.94 21.62 14.01
CA LEU A 94 6.68 21.03 15.13
C LEU A 94 5.73 20.55 16.25
N LEU A 95 4.75 21.38 16.60
CA LEU A 95 3.79 21.03 17.65
C LEU A 95 2.84 19.91 17.21
N PHE A 96 2.09 20.11 16.12
CA PHE A 96 0.99 19.22 15.74
C PHE A 96 1.42 18.08 14.82
N GLY A 97 2.56 18.18 14.14
CA GLY A 97 3.10 17.12 13.28
C GLY A 97 4.16 16.24 13.96
N VAL A 98 4.73 16.67 15.10
CA VAL A 98 5.80 15.94 15.78
C VAL A 98 5.53 15.74 17.26
N PHE A 99 5.44 16.82 18.06
CA PHE A 99 5.34 16.67 19.52
C PHE A 99 4.02 16.09 20.00
N VAL A 100 2.87 16.61 19.55
CA VAL A 100 1.56 16.07 19.93
C VAL A 100 1.46 14.59 19.50
N PRO A 101 1.79 14.19 18.26
CA PRO A 101 1.74 12.79 17.86
C PRO A 101 2.64 11.87 18.69
N ILE A 102 3.91 12.23 18.91
CA ILE A 102 4.86 11.40 19.68
C ILE A 102 4.40 11.26 21.14
N VAL A 103 4.02 12.37 21.77
CA VAL A 103 3.55 12.33 23.17
C VAL A 103 2.22 11.59 23.28
N THR A 104 1.32 11.77 22.32
CA THR A 104 0.07 11.01 22.23
C THR A 104 0.33 9.51 22.10
N PHE A 105 1.26 9.08 21.25
CA PHE A 105 1.62 7.66 21.11
C PHE A 105 2.05 7.06 22.44
N ILE A 106 2.95 7.76 23.15
CA ILE A 106 3.45 7.33 24.47
C ILE A 106 2.30 7.26 25.48
N LEU A 107 1.52 8.33 25.62
CA LEU A 107 0.45 8.39 26.61
C LEU A 107 -0.69 7.43 26.29
N SER A 108 -1.07 7.26 25.03
CA SER A 108 -2.14 6.35 24.62
C SER A 108 -1.76 4.89 24.88
N ARG A 109 -0.48 4.53 24.77
CA ARG A 109 0.00 3.21 25.20
C ARG A 109 -0.24 2.96 26.68
N PHE A 110 0.02 3.95 27.54
CA PHE A 110 -0.11 3.80 29.00
C PHE A 110 -1.55 3.94 29.51
N PHE A 111 -2.32 4.90 28.99
CA PHE A 111 -3.66 5.23 29.49
C PHE A 111 -4.79 4.52 28.76
N LEU A 112 -4.61 4.19 27.47
CA LEU A 112 -5.65 3.60 26.61
C LEU A 112 -5.33 2.17 26.17
N GLY A 113 -4.10 1.69 26.41
CA GLY A 113 -3.65 0.37 25.96
C GLY A 113 -3.51 0.24 24.44
N GLU A 114 -3.37 1.35 23.70
CA GLU A 114 -3.26 1.32 22.24
C GLU A 114 -2.01 0.53 21.79
N ILE A 115 -2.18 -0.33 20.79
CA ILE A 115 -1.11 -1.09 20.14
C ILE A 115 -1.22 -0.83 18.64
N LEU A 116 -0.12 -0.42 18.01
CA LEU A 116 -0.04 -0.30 16.56
C LEU A 116 0.53 -1.59 15.98
N SER A 117 -0.01 -2.03 14.83
CA SER A 117 0.64 -3.07 14.03
C SER A 117 1.97 -2.56 13.46
N SER A 118 2.84 -3.46 13.00
CA SER A 118 4.12 -3.09 12.38
C SER A 118 3.94 -2.12 11.20
N VAL A 119 2.90 -2.32 10.40
CA VAL A 119 2.54 -1.45 9.25
C VAL A 119 2.07 -0.08 9.74
N GLN A 120 1.18 -0.04 10.73
CA GLN A 120 0.70 1.22 11.32
C GLN A 120 1.83 2.01 11.99
N PHE A 121 2.75 1.33 12.66
CA PHE A 121 3.92 1.96 13.28
C PHE A 121 4.90 2.51 12.24
N ALA A 122 5.14 1.78 11.15
CA ALA A 122 5.95 2.27 10.03
C ALA A 122 5.30 3.51 9.39
N ALA A 123 3.99 3.48 9.11
CA ALA A 123 3.25 4.62 8.57
C ALA A 123 3.28 5.83 9.51
N PHE A 124 3.05 5.62 10.80
CA PHE A 124 3.16 6.64 11.83
C PHE A 124 4.55 7.28 11.83
N THR A 125 5.61 6.46 11.82
CA THR A 125 7.00 6.94 11.80
C THR A 125 7.29 7.80 10.57
N ILE A 126 6.84 7.37 9.40
CA ILE A 126 6.97 8.12 8.14
C ILE A 126 6.25 9.48 8.22
N LEU A 127 5.03 9.54 8.78
CA LEU A 127 4.29 10.79 8.99
C LEU A 127 5.06 11.76 9.90
N ILE A 128 5.63 11.25 11.00
CA ILE A 128 6.44 12.05 11.94
C ILE A 128 7.69 12.60 11.27
N ILE A 129 8.40 11.79 10.47
CA ILE A 129 9.57 12.24 9.71
C ILE A 129 9.18 13.39 8.78
N GLY A 130 8.07 13.26 8.05
CA GLY A 130 7.56 14.34 7.20
C GLY A 130 7.23 15.62 7.99
N GLY A 131 6.55 15.49 9.14
CA GLY A 131 6.28 16.61 10.05
C GLY A 131 7.55 17.29 10.58
N PHE A 132 8.58 16.50 10.89
CA PHE A 132 9.87 16.98 11.36
C PHE A 132 10.64 17.72 10.25
N ILE A 133 10.64 17.21 9.02
CA ILE A 133 11.24 17.89 7.86
C ILE A 133 10.59 19.28 7.63
N LEU A 134 9.26 19.38 7.75
CA LEU A 134 8.55 20.66 7.66
C LEU A 134 8.96 21.65 8.75
N SER A 135 9.35 21.16 9.93
CA SER A 135 9.75 21.99 11.06
C SER A 135 11.19 22.52 10.98
N PHE A 136 12.02 22.04 10.04
CA PHE A 136 13.40 22.52 9.93
C PHE A 136 13.48 23.89 9.24
N GLY A 137 13.92 24.90 10.00
CA GLY A 137 14.10 26.29 9.57
C GLY A 137 15.22 27.01 10.32
N ARG A 138 15.18 28.35 10.39
CA ARG A 138 16.22 29.25 10.95
C ARG A 138 16.70 28.87 12.37
N LYS A 139 17.78 29.48 12.87
CA LYS A 139 18.27 29.25 14.25
C LYS A 139 17.16 29.54 15.29
N TYR A 140 16.69 28.50 15.99
CA TYR A 140 15.69 28.62 17.06
C TYR A 140 16.33 28.39 18.43
N ASN A 141 15.80 29.07 19.44
CA ASN A 141 16.26 28.90 20.82
C ASN A 141 15.67 27.62 21.44
N PHE A 142 16.52 26.80 22.05
CA PHE A 142 16.15 25.58 22.80
C PHE A 142 15.00 25.81 23.79
N HIS A 143 14.96 26.96 24.46
CA HIS A 143 13.88 27.31 25.39
C HIS A 143 12.50 27.34 24.73
N SER A 144 12.41 27.81 23.49
CA SER A 144 11.15 27.87 22.73
C SER A 144 10.67 26.49 22.31
N ILE A 145 11.60 25.59 21.98
CA ILE A 145 11.33 24.18 21.71
C ILE A 145 10.79 23.48 22.96
N LEU A 146 11.39 23.74 24.14
CA LEU A 146 10.92 23.19 25.41
C LEU A 146 9.49 23.66 25.75
N ILE A 147 9.17 24.94 25.53
CA ILE A 147 7.79 25.43 25.73
C ILE A 147 6.80 24.75 24.77
N LEU A 148 7.19 24.49 23.52
CA LEU A 148 6.34 23.75 22.59
C LEU A 148 6.17 22.28 22.98
N LEU A 149 7.20 21.65 23.55
CA LEU A 149 7.07 20.30 24.09
C LEU A 149 6.07 20.28 25.26
N ILE A 150 6.14 21.27 26.17
CA ILE A 150 5.17 21.42 27.26
C ILE A 150 3.75 21.60 26.70
N ALA A 151 3.58 22.47 25.69
CA ALA A 151 2.30 22.62 25.01
C ALA A 151 1.82 21.27 24.42
N GLY A 152 2.71 20.53 23.78
CA GLY A 152 2.43 19.21 23.20
C GLY A 152 2.00 18.18 24.24
N ILE A 153 2.60 18.19 25.43
CA ILE A 153 2.20 17.32 26.55
C ILE A 153 0.77 17.61 26.99
N PHE A 154 0.43 18.87 27.25
CA PHE A 154 -0.92 19.23 27.69
C PHE A 154 -1.97 19.00 26.61
N LEU A 155 -1.67 19.29 25.34
CA LEU A 155 -2.58 18.99 24.24
C LEU A 155 -2.75 17.49 23.99
N SER A 156 -1.73 16.67 24.25
CA SER A 156 -1.86 15.21 24.18
C SER A 156 -2.68 14.67 25.36
N LEU A 157 -2.47 15.20 26.57
CA LEU A 157 -3.27 14.87 27.75
C LEU A 157 -4.75 15.23 27.56
N GLU A 158 -5.06 16.39 26.97
CA GLU A 158 -6.43 16.76 26.57
C GLU A 158 -7.09 15.60 25.80
N LEU A 159 -6.42 15.13 24.75
CA LEU A 159 -7.01 14.18 23.81
C LEU A 159 -7.07 12.75 24.38
N VAL A 160 -6.05 12.34 25.15
CA VAL A 160 -6.04 11.03 25.83
C VAL A 160 -7.16 10.95 26.87
N PHE A 161 -7.35 12.01 27.65
CA PHE A 161 -8.41 12.06 28.65
C PHE A 161 -9.79 12.15 28.00
N LEU A 162 -9.91 12.88 26.89
CA LEU A 162 -11.14 12.94 26.11
C LEU A 162 -11.50 11.58 25.51
N LYS A 163 -10.52 10.88 24.93
CA LYS A 163 -10.70 9.54 24.38
C LYS A 163 -11.09 8.54 25.47
N SER A 164 -10.47 8.63 26.65
CA SER A 164 -10.85 7.83 27.81
C SER A 164 -12.32 8.05 28.19
N ALA A 165 -12.82 9.29 28.17
CA ALA A 165 -14.24 9.56 28.40
C ALA A 165 -15.13 8.97 27.29
N PHE A 166 -14.78 9.14 26.01
CA PHE A 166 -15.54 8.60 24.87
C PHE A 166 -15.66 7.08 24.83
N ASN A 167 -14.79 6.34 25.54
CA ASN A 167 -14.93 4.90 25.66
C ASN A 167 -16.10 4.48 26.59
N HIS A 168 -16.70 5.42 27.32
CA HIS A 168 -17.76 5.16 28.30
C HIS A 168 -19.02 6.00 28.11
N VAL A 169 -18.92 7.16 27.44
CA VAL A 169 -20.06 8.03 27.15
C VAL A 169 -20.11 8.36 25.66
N ASP A 170 -21.29 8.76 25.19
CA ASP A 170 -21.48 9.19 23.81
C ASP A 170 -20.68 10.47 23.49
N PHE A 171 -20.56 10.75 22.18
CA PHE A 171 -19.81 11.89 21.67
C PHE A 171 -20.31 13.24 22.21
N ILE A 172 -21.63 13.43 22.31
CA ILE A 172 -22.23 14.71 22.73
C ILE A 172 -21.89 14.97 24.20
N SER A 173 -22.15 13.97 25.06
CA SER A 173 -21.86 14.05 26.49
C SER A 173 -20.38 14.31 26.78
N GLY A 174 -19.49 13.50 26.19
CA GLY A 174 -18.04 13.67 26.38
C GLY A 174 -17.53 15.03 25.88
N TYR A 175 -18.03 15.50 24.73
CA TYR A 175 -17.65 16.81 24.18
C TYR A 175 -18.08 17.96 25.10
N ILE A 176 -19.36 17.99 25.50
CA ILE A 176 -19.91 19.06 26.35
C ILE A 176 -19.18 19.12 27.70
N LEU A 177 -18.97 17.97 28.36
CA LEU A 177 -18.27 17.90 29.64
C LEU A 177 -16.80 18.37 29.52
N SER A 178 -16.11 18.01 28.43
CA SER A 178 -14.77 18.53 28.15
C SER A 178 -14.76 20.05 27.96
N ARG A 179 -15.69 20.61 27.19
CA ARG A 179 -15.80 22.06 27.04
C ARG A 179 -16.14 22.75 28.37
N PHE A 180 -16.96 22.13 29.21
CA PHE A 180 -17.28 22.67 30.54
C PHE A 180 -16.04 22.73 31.45
N GLY A 181 -15.18 21.71 31.44
CA GLY A 181 -13.89 21.75 32.14
C GLY A 181 -12.98 22.90 31.67
N GLY A 182 -12.95 23.16 30.35
CA GLY A 182 -12.22 24.29 29.78
C GLY A 182 -12.79 25.65 30.19
N PHE A 183 -14.12 25.75 30.30
CA PHE A 183 -14.77 26.94 30.86
C PHE A 183 -14.35 27.20 32.31
N LEU A 184 -14.37 26.18 33.17
CA LEU A 184 -13.94 26.30 34.56
C LEU A 184 -12.47 26.78 34.66
N ALA A 185 -11.58 26.20 33.86
CA ALA A 185 -10.19 26.62 33.82
C ALA A 185 -10.03 28.09 33.36
N GLY A 186 -10.73 28.48 32.30
CA GLY A 186 -10.73 29.86 31.81
C GLY A 186 -11.27 30.85 32.84
N PHE A 187 -12.34 30.48 33.54
CA PHE A 187 -12.95 31.28 34.60
C PHE A 187 -12.02 31.46 35.81
N ILE A 188 -11.35 30.40 36.25
CA ILE A 188 -10.35 30.47 37.32
C ILE A 188 -9.20 31.40 36.93
N ILE A 189 -8.67 31.26 35.71
CA ILE A 189 -7.62 32.16 35.19
C ILE A 189 -8.12 33.61 35.17
N PHE A 190 -9.36 33.84 34.72
CA PHE A 190 -9.96 35.17 34.74
C PHE A 190 -9.95 35.78 36.15
N LEU A 191 -10.40 35.04 37.17
CA LEU A 191 -10.44 35.51 38.55
C LEU A 191 -9.04 35.82 39.10
N ILE A 192 -8.04 34.99 38.82
CA ILE A 192 -6.66 35.20 39.27
C ILE A 192 -6.08 36.50 38.70
N PHE A 193 -6.32 36.76 37.40
CA PHE A 193 -5.77 37.92 36.71
C PHE A 193 -6.69 39.15 36.71
N TYR A 194 -7.91 39.03 37.25
CA TYR A 194 -8.91 40.09 37.32
C TYR A 194 -8.37 41.36 37.99
N ARG A 195 -7.68 41.21 39.13
CA ARG A 195 -7.10 42.34 39.89
C ARG A 195 -5.98 43.06 39.14
N LYS A 196 -5.19 42.37 38.31
CA LYS A 196 -4.07 42.95 37.56
C LYS A 196 -4.53 43.68 36.27
N ARG A 197 -5.77 43.43 35.83
CA ARG A 197 -6.32 43.93 34.55
C ARG A 197 -7.16 45.21 34.65
N LEU A 198 -7.63 45.57 35.85
CA LEU A 198 -8.34 46.85 36.09
C LEU A 198 -7.48 48.07 35.74
N THR A 199 -6.14 47.93 35.74
CA THR A 199 -5.19 49.01 35.41
C THR A 199 -4.75 49.05 33.94
N GLU A 200 -5.01 48.01 33.13
CA GLU A 200 -4.54 47.93 31.73
C GLU A 200 -5.69 47.98 30.69
N PHE A 201 -6.96 47.95 31.13
CA PHE A 201 -8.11 47.97 30.21
C PHE A 201 -8.58 49.38 29.81
N SER A 202 -7.85 50.44 30.17
CA SER A 202 -8.07 51.78 29.63
C SER A 202 -7.17 52.03 28.42
N GLY A 203 -7.72 51.91 27.22
CA GLY A 203 -7.10 52.45 26.01
C GLY A 203 -6.71 51.40 24.98
N GLY A 204 -7.67 50.99 24.16
CA GLY A 204 -7.41 50.14 23.00
C GLY A 204 -8.65 50.00 22.14
N ASN A 205 -8.88 51.00 21.28
CA ASN A 205 -9.88 51.10 20.22
C ASN A 205 -10.32 49.77 19.57
N ILE A 206 -11.19 48.99 20.23
CA ILE A 206 -11.98 47.93 19.58
C ILE A 206 -12.88 48.53 18.49
N ARG A 207 -13.31 49.78 18.68
CA ARG A 207 -14.20 50.53 17.76
C ARG A 207 -13.53 50.91 16.43
N ASN A 208 -12.21 51.10 16.37
CA ASN A 208 -11.48 51.35 15.10
C ASN A 208 -11.02 50.06 14.41
N TYR A 209 -11.24 48.88 15.01
CA TYR A 209 -10.87 47.59 14.43
C TYR A 209 -12.00 46.99 13.57
N ILE A 210 -13.23 47.45 13.80
CA ILE A 210 -14.45 47.00 13.11
C ILE A 210 -14.75 47.89 11.88
N SER A 211 -13.99 48.97 11.64
CA SER A 211 -14.13 49.78 10.43
C SER A 211 -13.34 49.20 9.25
N ASN A 212 -13.98 48.31 8.48
CA ASN A 212 -14.33 48.58 7.08
C ASN A 212 -14.80 47.30 6.34
N SER A 213 -15.99 47.41 5.74
CA SER A 213 -16.66 46.45 4.84
C SER A 213 -17.32 45.23 5.48
N TYR A 214 -18.65 45.10 5.28
CA TYR A 214 -19.45 43.91 5.59
C TYR A 214 -18.84 42.59 5.07
N ARG A 215 -18.01 42.65 4.01
CA ARG A 215 -17.26 41.51 3.47
C ARG A 215 -16.19 40.98 4.44
N GLY A 216 -15.56 41.84 5.24
CA GLY A 216 -14.54 41.43 6.22
C GLY A 216 -15.13 40.69 7.42
N ILE A 217 -16.26 41.17 7.93
CA ILE A 217 -16.98 40.51 9.05
C ILE A 217 -17.51 39.14 8.61
N GLY A 218 -18.10 39.05 7.41
CA GLY A 218 -18.58 37.78 6.87
C GLY A 218 -17.47 36.73 6.73
N LEU A 219 -16.27 37.13 6.27
CA LEU A 219 -15.12 36.23 6.17
C LEU A 219 -14.59 35.76 7.53
N VAL A 220 -14.59 36.63 8.55
CA VAL A 220 -14.20 36.25 9.93
C VAL A 220 -15.20 35.26 10.52
N LEU A 221 -16.52 35.50 10.35
CA LEU A 221 -17.56 34.57 10.81
C LEU A 221 -17.47 33.22 10.09
N PHE A 222 -17.29 33.24 8.77
CA PHE A 222 -17.12 32.03 7.97
C PHE A 222 -15.89 31.23 8.41
N LYS A 223 -14.75 31.91 8.66
CA LYS A 223 -13.56 31.27 9.22
C LYS A 223 -13.84 30.63 10.58
N GLN A 224 -14.53 31.33 11.48
CA GLN A 224 -14.85 30.81 12.80
C GLN A 224 -15.77 29.58 12.71
N PHE A 225 -16.74 29.60 11.80
CA PHE A 225 -17.59 28.46 11.49
C PHE A 225 -16.76 27.26 10.99
N LEU A 226 -15.87 27.46 10.00
CA LEU A 226 -14.99 26.39 9.52
C LEU A 226 -14.10 25.83 10.62
N SER A 227 -13.57 26.68 11.50
CA SER A 227 -12.77 26.25 12.66
C SER A 227 -13.57 25.36 13.61
N LEU A 228 -14.82 25.72 13.90
CA LEU A 228 -15.73 24.91 14.71
C LEU A 228 -16.04 23.57 14.04
N VAL A 229 -16.43 23.58 12.77
CA VAL A 229 -16.74 22.37 12.01
C VAL A 229 -15.52 21.44 11.93
N GLY A 230 -14.35 21.99 11.58
CA GLY A 230 -13.10 21.24 11.55
C GLY A 230 -12.76 20.61 12.90
N ASN A 231 -12.96 21.35 14.01
CA ASN A 231 -12.75 20.82 15.35
C ASN A 231 -13.73 19.71 15.71
N LEU A 232 -15.03 19.89 15.45
CA LEU A 232 -16.04 18.86 15.71
C LEU A 232 -15.73 17.57 14.94
N ILE A 233 -15.36 17.67 13.66
CA ILE A 233 -14.98 16.52 12.83
C ILE A 233 -13.73 15.84 13.40
N LEU A 234 -12.71 16.61 13.83
CA LEU A 234 -11.50 16.04 14.42
C LEU A 234 -11.80 15.28 15.72
N VAL A 235 -12.57 15.89 16.61
CA VAL A 235 -12.93 15.28 17.89
C VAL A 235 -13.85 14.07 17.68
N PHE A 236 -14.71 14.12 16.67
CA PHE A 236 -15.53 12.98 16.29
C PHE A 236 -14.65 11.83 15.78
N SER A 237 -13.67 12.09 14.92
CA SER A 237 -12.67 11.07 14.54
C SER A 237 -12.00 10.48 15.77
N VAL A 238 -11.59 11.30 16.75
CA VAL A 238 -11.00 10.82 18.01
C VAL A 238 -11.96 9.87 18.73
N SER A 239 -13.26 10.17 18.81
CA SER A 239 -14.23 9.30 19.48
C SER A 239 -14.31 7.89 18.88
N ILE A 240 -14.22 7.75 17.55
CA ILE A 240 -14.41 6.47 16.86
C ILE A 240 -13.12 5.77 16.38
N GLY A 241 -11.97 6.47 16.36
CA GLY A 241 -10.73 5.96 15.78
C GLY A 241 -9.58 5.76 16.77
N ASN A 242 -8.42 5.36 16.24
CA ASN A 242 -7.17 5.24 16.98
C ASN A 242 -6.54 6.61 17.18
N LEU A 243 -6.36 7.02 18.45
CA LEU A 243 -5.95 8.38 18.79
C LEU A 243 -4.52 8.67 18.30
N THR A 244 -3.62 7.70 18.45
CA THR A 244 -2.24 7.82 17.97
C THR A 244 -2.18 8.14 16.48
N LEU A 245 -2.87 7.37 15.65
CA LEU A 245 -2.85 7.54 14.20
C LEU A 245 -3.54 8.85 13.79
N ILE A 246 -4.69 9.19 14.39
CA ILE A 246 -5.38 10.46 14.11
C ILE A 246 -4.47 11.65 14.37
N ASN A 247 -3.76 11.67 15.50
CA ASN A 247 -2.82 12.75 15.77
C ASN A 247 -1.62 12.71 14.82
N GLY A 248 -1.12 11.53 14.45
CA GLY A 248 -0.08 11.36 13.44
C GLY A 248 -0.38 12.03 12.09
N LEU A 249 -1.66 12.18 11.72
CA LEU A 249 -2.10 12.88 10.51
C LEU A 249 -1.93 14.40 10.59
N GLY A 250 -1.54 14.96 11.74
CA GLY A 250 -1.38 16.39 11.97
C GLY A 250 -0.50 17.11 10.93
N GLY A 251 0.51 16.42 10.40
CA GLY A 251 1.39 16.92 9.34
C GLY A 251 0.69 17.16 7.99
N ILE A 252 -0.36 16.40 7.65
CA ILE A 252 -1.08 16.48 6.35
C ILE A 252 -1.67 17.86 6.11
N ARG A 253 -2.09 18.53 7.18
CA ARG A 253 -2.62 19.90 7.11
C ARG A 253 -1.68 20.82 6.35
N TYR A 254 -0.36 20.67 6.46
CA TYR A 254 0.60 21.52 5.75
C TYR A 254 0.75 21.17 4.28
N SER A 255 0.61 19.90 3.93
CA SER A 255 0.52 19.50 2.53
C SER A 255 -0.64 20.24 1.88
N PHE A 256 -1.81 20.25 2.52
CA PHE A 256 -2.96 21.04 2.04
C PHE A 256 -2.69 22.55 2.01
N VAL A 257 -2.15 23.14 3.09
CA VAL A 257 -1.82 24.58 3.11
C VAL A 257 -0.86 24.94 1.97
N PHE A 258 0.13 24.09 1.67
CA PHE A 258 1.08 24.32 0.59
C PHE A 258 0.39 24.36 -0.78
N PHE A 259 -0.41 23.34 -1.11
CA PHE A 259 -1.15 23.29 -2.37
C PHE A 259 -2.16 24.43 -2.49
N LEU A 260 -2.92 24.71 -1.42
CA LEU A 260 -3.88 25.82 -1.38
C LEU A 260 -3.19 27.17 -1.51
N ALA A 261 -2.02 27.37 -0.87
CA ALA A 261 -1.26 28.61 -0.99
C ALA A 261 -0.78 28.84 -2.43
N ILE A 262 -0.29 27.80 -3.11
CA ILE A 262 0.09 27.88 -4.53
C ILE A 262 -1.14 28.25 -5.38
N PHE A 263 -2.25 27.55 -5.18
CA PHE A 263 -3.49 27.77 -5.93
C PHE A 263 -4.04 29.20 -5.75
N PHE A 264 -4.10 29.70 -4.51
CA PHE A 264 -4.65 31.01 -4.19
C PHE A 264 -3.69 32.17 -4.39
N SER A 265 -2.38 31.92 -4.50
CA SER A 265 -1.37 32.97 -4.64
C SER A 265 -1.60 33.94 -5.80
N ARG A 266 -2.16 33.45 -6.92
CA ARG A 266 -2.49 34.27 -8.09
C ARG A 266 -3.54 35.35 -7.77
N LYS A 267 -4.50 35.02 -6.90
CA LYS A 267 -5.63 35.89 -6.55
C LYS A 267 -5.37 36.69 -5.28
N TRP A 268 -4.65 36.11 -4.32
CA TRP A 268 -4.28 36.72 -3.05
C TRP A 268 -2.79 36.51 -2.79
N PRO A 269 -1.91 37.38 -3.33
CA PRO A 269 -0.46 37.26 -3.16
C PRO A 269 -0.01 37.22 -1.69
N ALA A 270 -0.76 37.88 -0.79
CA ALA A 270 -0.52 37.89 0.66
C ALA A 270 -0.57 36.49 1.33
N VAL A 271 -1.14 35.47 0.66
CA VAL A 271 -1.16 34.09 1.18
C VAL A 271 0.24 33.44 1.14
N MET A 272 1.09 33.89 0.21
CA MET A 272 2.49 33.49 0.11
C MET A 272 3.40 34.55 0.74
N GLU A 273 3.67 34.41 2.04
CA GLU A 273 4.62 35.28 2.77
C GLU A 273 6.08 34.87 2.56
N GLU A 274 6.34 33.59 2.25
CA GLU A 274 7.70 33.05 2.16
C GLU A 274 8.24 33.13 0.73
N PRO A 275 9.41 33.76 0.50
CA PRO A 275 10.03 33.75 -0.82
C PRO A 275 10.35 32.29 -1.18
N LEU A 276 9.81 31.84 -2.32
CA LEU A 276 10.00 30.48 -2.82
C LEU A 276 11.44 30.27 -3.28
N ASN A 277 12.34 29.99 -2.34
CA ASN A 277 13.67 29.47 -2.66
C ASN A 277 13.53 28.01 -3.11
N PHE A 278 14.23 27.64 -4.19
CA PHE A 278 14.35 26.27 -4.67
C PHE A 278 14.59 25.26 -3.53
N TRP A 279 15.52 25.53 -2.62
CA TRP A 279 15.83 24.62 -1.51
C TRP A 279 14.68 24.46 -0.51
N MET A 280 13.87 25.50 -0.32
CA MET A 280 12.69 25.44 0.53
C MET A 280 11.58 24.62 -0.13
N LEU A 281 11.41 24.77 -1.45
CA LEU A 281 10.48 23.96 -2.23
C LEU A 281 10.87 22.47 -2.18
N VAL A 282 12.15 22.15 -2.40
CA VAL A 282 12.66 20.77 -2.33
C VAL A 282 12.36 20.15 -0.96
N LYS A 283 12.65 20.86 0.14
CA LYS A 283 12.36 20.37 1.50
C LYS A 283 10.88 20.10 1.74
N LYS A 284 10.01 21.04 1.32
CA LYS A 284 8.55 20.88 1.45
C LYS A 284 8.04 19.72 0.60
N SER A 285 8.53 19.57 -0.62
CA SER A 285 8.18 18.45 -1.50
C SER A 285 8.58 17.10 -0.89
N ILE A 286 9.81 16.98 -0.38
CA ILE A 286 10.27 15.76 0.31
C ILE A 286 9.34 15.47 1.50
N ALA A 287 9.06 16.46 2.34
CA ALA A 287 8.18 16.26 3.48
C ALA A 287 6.76 15.81 3.10
N ILE A 288 6.19 16.42 2.04
CA ILE A 288 4.88 16.04 1.51
C ILE A 288 4.91 14.59 0.99
N ILE A 289 5.98 14.17 0.31
CA ILE A 289 6.14 12.78 -0.14
C ILE A 289 6.11 11.83 1.06
N PHE A 290 6.89 12.09 2.11
CA PHE A 290 6.84 11.28 3.34
C PHE A 290 5.42 11.24 3.92
N ILE A 291 4.77 12.40 4.08
CA ILE A 291 3.42 12.47 4.64
C ILE A 291 2.42 11.67 3.79
N MET A 292 2.43 11.84 2.46
CA MET A 292 1.53 11.15 1.55
C MET A 292 1.79 9.64 1.52
N SER A 293 3.05 9.20 1.59
CA SER A 293 3.39 7.78 1.72
C SER A 293 2.87 7.18 3.01
N GLY A 294 3.01 7.88 4.14
CA GLY A 294 2.44 7.43 5.42
C GLY A 294 0.92 7.30 5.38
N VAL A 295 0.23 8.28 4.77
CA VAL A 295 -1.23 8.20 4.55
C VAL A 295 -1.59 7.04 3.64
N LEU A 296 -0.86 6.85 2.54
CA LEU A 296 -1.10 5.77 1.59
C LEU A 296 -0.98 4.41 2.28
N ILE A 297 0.05 4.19 3.08
CA ILE A 297 0.21 2.94 3.84
C ILE A 297 -0.99 2.71 4.78
N LEU A 298 -1.52 3.74 5.43
CA LEU A 298 -2.71 3.61 6.28
C LEU A 298 -4.01 3.36 5.49
N LEU A 299 -4.07 3.76 4.22
CA LEU A 299 -5.22 3.49 3.34
C LEU A 299 -5.18 2.08 2.73
N LEU A 300 -3.99 1.50 2.61
CA LEU A 300 -3.76 0.20 2.04
C LEU A 300 -3.92 -0.90 3.10
N GLU A 301 -5.15 -1.40 3.26
CA GLU A 301 -5.46 -2.56 4.08
C GLU A 301 -5.38 -3.86 3.23
N PRO A 302 -4.85 -4.97 3.77
CA PRO A 302 -4.90 -6.27 3.10
C PRO A 302 -6.35 -6.67 2.83
N VAL A 303 -6.69 -7.03 1.59
CA VAL A 303 -8.02 -7.57 1.30
C VAL A 303 -8.17 -8.99 1.81
N GLU A 304 -9.41 -9.38 2.10
CA GLU A 304 -9.75 -10.76 2.34
C GLU A 304 -9.58 -11.58 1.06
N THR A 305 -8.84 -12.68 1.18
CA THR A 305 -8.60 -13.62 0.08
C THR A 305 -9.40 -14.91 0.30
N PRO A 306 -9.71 -15.67 -0.77
CA PRO A 306 -10.55 -16.86 -0.68
C PRO A 306 -9.92 -18.02 0.14
N GLY A 307 -8.63 -17.92 0.48
CA GLY A 307 -7.86 -18.97 1.13
C GLY A 307 -7.31 -19.98 0.11
N ALA A 308 -6.14 -20.57 0.38
CA ALA A 308 -5.52 -21.56 -0.49
C ALA A 308 -6.26 -22.91 -0.39
N LYS A 309 -7.09 -23.20 -1.40
CA LYS A 309 -7.98 -24.38 -1.42
C LYS A 309 -7.48 -25.51 -2.31
N SER A 310 -6.80 -25.17 -3.40
CA SER A 310 -6.34 -26.13 -4.40
C SER A 310 -4.85 -25.97 -4.70
N TRP A 311 -4.20 -27.09 -4.93
CA TRP A 311 -2.79 -27.18 -5.25
C TRP A 311 -2.61 -27.91 -6.58
N GLY A 312 -1.75 -27.36 -7.42
CA GLY A 312 -1.28 -27.98 -8.65
C GLY A 312 0.23 -27.92 -8.76
N ALA A 313 0.76 -28.40 -9.88
CA ALA A 313 2.18 -28.26 -10.18
C ALA A 313 2.39 -27.89 -11.64
N THR A 314 3.47 -27.18 -11.91
CA THR A 314 3.93 -26.96 -13.28
C THR A 314 4.80 -28.14 -13.71
N PHE A 315 4.54 -28.68 -14.89
CA PHE A 315 5.32 -29.77 -15.49
C PHE A 315 5.87 -29.35 -16.84
N THR A 316 7.14 -29.66 -17.07
CA THR A 316 7.89 -29.32 -18.28
C THR A 316 8.81 -30.47 -18.68
N THR A 317 8.80 -30.82 -19.97
CA THR A 317 9.70 -31.84 -20.54
C THR A 317 11.15 -31.34 -20.55
N LEU A 318 11.36 -30.06 -20.84
CA LEU A 318 12.68 -29.41 -20.85
C LEU A 318 13.44 -29.64 -19.55
N TYR A 319 12.84 -29.33 -18.41
CA TYR A 319 13.55 -29.43 -17.14
C TYR A 319 13.80 -30.88 -16.71
N SER A 320 12.89 -31.80 -17.03
CA SER A 320 13.11 -33.24 -16.83
C SER A 320 14.37 -33.72 -17.56
N ARG A 321 14.53 -33.34 -18.84
CA ARG A 321 15.70 -33.68 -19.65
C ARG A 321 16.98 -33.04 -19.10
N GLU A 322 16.92 -31.78 -18.68
CA GLU A 322 18.06 -31.09 -18.06
C GLU A 322 18.55 -31.77 -16.78
N LEU A 323 17.64 -32.38 -16.00
CA LEU A 323 17.95 -33.15 -14.80
C LEU A 323 18.44 -34.58 -15.10
N GLY A 324 18.49 -34.99 -16.37
CA GLY A 324 18.84 -36.36 -16.78
C GLY A 324 17.77 -37.39 -16.42
N LEU A 325 16.51 -36.96 -16.35
CA LEU A 325 15.35 -37.80 -16.07
C LEU A 325 14.60 -38.16 -17.36
N ASN A 326 13.85 -39.25 -17.33
CA ASN A 326 12.86 -39.55 -18.37
C ASN A 326 11.57 -38.76 -18.05
N GLU A 327 11.20 -37.83 -18.93
CA GLU A 327 10.06 -36.94 -18.77
C GLU A 327 8.72 -37.67 -18.62
N LYS A 328 8.57 -38.84 -19.25
CA LYS A 328 7.34 -39.65 -19.16
C LYS A 328 7.21 -40.27 -17.78
N ASP A 329 8.31 -40.79 -17.23
CA ASP A 329 8.33 -41.37 -15.90
C ASP A 329 8.01 -40.31 -14.82
N VAL A 330 8.55 -39.09 -14.98
CA VAL A 330 8.25 -37.97 -14.07
C VAL A 330 6.76 -37.64 -14.07
N LEU A 331 6.17 -37.47 -15.25
CA LEU A 331 4.74 -37.15 -15.37
C LEU A 331 3.86 -38.27 -14.82
N ILE A 332 4.17 -39.53 -15.14
CA ILE A 332 3.43 -40.69 -14.66
C ILE A 332 3.54 -40.79 -13.13
N ALA A 333 4.72 -40.58 -12.55
CA ALA A 333 4.89 -40.55 -11.10
C ALA A 333 4.10 -39.40 -10.46
N ALA A 334 4.09 -38.20 -11.05
CA ALA A 334 3.30 -37.07 -10.55
C ALA A 334 1.78 -37.36 -10.58
N LEU A 335 1.32 -38.07 -11.60
CA LEU A 335 -0.08 -38.47 -11.74
C LEU A 335 -0.47 -39.63 -10.82
N ASP A 336 0.39 -40.64 -10.70
CA ASP A 336 0.05 -41.93 -10.08
C ASP A 336 0.51 -42.05 -8.63
N ASP A 337 1.65 -41.45 -8.24
CA ASP A 337 2.14 -41.44 -6.86
C ASP A 337 1.65 -40.20 -6.12
N LEU A 338 1.91 -38.99 -6.65
CA LEU A 338 1.45 -37.75 -6.01
C LEU A 338 -0.06 -37.51 -6.15
N LYS A 339 -0.73 -38.14 -7.12
CA LYS A 339 -2.16 -37.94 -7.41
C LYS A 339 -2.52 -36.49 -7.76
N ILE A 340 -1.60 -35.73 -8.37
CA ILE A 340 -1.87 -34.34 -8.77
C ILE A 340 -3.06 -34.30 -9.74
N LYS A 341 -3.99 -33.37 -9.50
CA LYS A 341 -5.20 -33.17 -10.32
C LYS A 341 -5.18 -31.89 -11.14
N GLU A 342 -4.37 -30.90 -10.77
CA GLU A 342 -4.24 -29.66 -11.53
C GLU A 342 -2.79 -29.48 -11.99
N PHE A 343 -2.62 -29.34 -13.31
CA PHE A 343 -1.34 -29.12 -13.93
C PHE A 343 -1.32 -27.81 -14.70
N ARG A 344 -0.18 -27.13 -14.65
CA ARG A 344 0.21 -26.13 -15.63
C ARG A 344 1.19 -26.79 -16.58
N VAL A 345 0.84 -26.84 -17.86
CA VAL A 345 1.64 -27.46 -18.92
C VAL A 345 2.02 -26.37 -19.92
N VAL A 346 3.18 -26.51 -20.55
CA VAL A 346 3.74 -25.50 -21.43
C VAL A 346 3.83 -26.01 -22.86
N ALA A 347 3.28 -25.25 -23.79
CA ALA A 347 3.47 -25.46 -25.22
C ALA A 347 4.71 -24.67 -25.65
N TYR A 348 5.87 -25.31 -25.76
CA TYR A 348 7.11 -24.63 -26.16
C TYR A 348 7.16 -24.47 -27.68
N TRP A 349 7.13 -23.22 -28.18
CA TRP A 349 7.13 -22.95 -29.61
C TRP A 349 8.37 -23.52 -30.31
N SER A 350 9.56 -23.35 -29.72
CA SER A 350 10.82 -23.91 -30.20
C SER A 350 10.84 -25.43 -30.37
N GLN A 351 10.01 -26.17 -29.61
CA GLN A 351 9.89 -27.64 -29.74
C GLN A 351 8.75 -28.04 -30.67
N ILE A 352 7.66 -27.27 -30.68
CA ILE A 352 6.46 -27.58 -31.47
C ILE A 352 6.67 -27.27 -32.94
N GLU A 353 7.43 -26.24 -33.28
CA GLU A 353 7.66 -25.80 -34.65
C GLU A 353 9.15 -25.61 -34.93
N GLU A 354 9.94 -26.69 -34.80
CA GLU A 354 11.39 -26.66 -35.07
C GLU A 354 11.70 -26.20 -36.51
N GLN A 355 10.81 -26.48 -37.45
CA GLN A 355 10.89 -26.01 -38.84
C GLN A 355 9.61 -25.27 -39.21
N LYS A 356 9.75 -24.11 -39.87
CA LYS A 356 8.63 -23.24 -40.26
C LYS A 356 7.51 -24.02 -40.94
N GLY A 357 6.31 -23.97 -40.37
CA GLY A 357 5.09 -24.62 -40.87
C GLY A 357 5.01 -26.14 -40.65
N GLN A 358 5.99 -26.76 -39.98
CA GLN A 358 5.97 -28.18 -39.61
C GLN A 358 5.80 -28.30 -38.10
N TYR A 359 4.62 -28.77 -37.68
CA TYR A 359 4.26 -28.89 -36.27
C TYR A 359 4.43 -30.32 -35.75
N ASP A 360 5.22 -30.49 -34.69
CA ASP A 360 5.28 -31.73 -33.91
C ASP A 360 4.70 -31.49 -32.51
N PHE A 361 3.54 -32.06 -32.25
CA PHE A 361 2.85 -31.97 -30.97
C PHE A 361 3.01 -33.21 -30.10
N SER A 362 3.79 -34.21 -30.52
CA SER A 362 3.82 -35.55 -29.91
C SER A 362 4.09 -35.55 -28.40
N ASP A 363 5.07 -34.76 -27.95
CA ASP A 363 5.37 -34.62 -26.52
C ASP A 363 4.24 -33.94 -25.74
N LEU A 364 3.58 -32.94 -26.33
CA LEU A 364 2.49 -32.21 -25.70
C LEU A 364 1.17 -33.02 -25.71
N ASP A 365 0.93 -33.77 -26.78
CA ASP A 365 -0.17 -34.73 -26.90
C ASP A 365 -0.08 -35.76 -25.77
N PHE A 366 1.10 -36.37 -25.59
CA PHE A 366 1.33 -37.33 -24.52
C PHE A 366 1.05 -36.74 -23.13
N GLN A 367 1.48 -35.50 -22.88
CA GLN A 367 1.23 -34.81 -21.61
C GLN A 367 -0.27 -34.61 -21.37
N ILE A 368 -0.96 -34.03 -22.36
CA ILE A 368 -2.38 -33.71 -22.27
C ILE A 368 -3.23 -34.98 -22.13
N GLU A 369 -2.96 -36.02 -22.92
CA GLU A 369 -3.67 -37.29 -22.86
C GLU A 369 -3.43 -38.04 -21.54
N SER A 370 -2.20 -38.03 -21.03
CA SER A 370 -1.86 -38.68 -19.75
C SER A 370 -2.57 -38.03 -18.57
N ILE A 371 -2.67 -36.71 -18.56
CA ILE A 371 -3.40 -35.95 -17.53
C ILE A 371 -4.92 -36.13 -17.70
N ALA A 372 -5.43 -36.00 -18.92
CA ALA A 372 -6.86 -36.11 -19.22
C ALA A 372 -7.43 -37.50 -18.89
N SER A 373 -6.71 -38.57 -19.24
CA SER A 373 -7.12 -39.95 -18.95
C SER A 373 -7.25 -40.26 -17.46
N ARG A 374 -6.65 -39.45 -16.59
CA ARG A 374 -6.72 -39.55 -15.13
C ARG A 374 -7.64 -38.51 -14.47
N GLY A 375 -8.45 -37.84 -15.29
CA GLY A 375 -9.40 -36.80 -14.86
C GLY A 375 -8.71 -35.54 -14.34
N GLY A 376 -7.46 -35.29 -14.75
CA GLY A 376 -6.74 -34.08 -14.41
C GLY A 376 -7.23 -32.87 -15.21
N LYS A 377 -6.90 -31.68 -14.71
CA LYS A 377 -7.21 -30.38 -15.29
C LYS A 377 -5.94 -29.64 -15.66
N ILE A 378 -5.96 -28.93 -16.78
CA ILE A 378 -4.78 -28.32 -17.38
C ILE A 378 -5.00 -26.81 -17.58
N ILE A 379 -4.05 -26.03 -17.08
CA ILE A 379 -3.74 -24.71 -17.64
C ILE A 379 -2.70 -24.95 -18.73
N LEU A 380 -3.04 -24.62 -19.99
CA LEU A 380 -2.08 -24.72 -21.09
C LEU A 380 -1.50 -23.34 -21.37
N ALA A 381 -0.21 -23.19 -21.09
CA ALA A 381 0.54 -21.96 -21.37
C ALA A 381 1.02 -21.94 -22.82
N VAL A 382 0.77 -20.85 -23.52
CA VAL A 382 1.10 -20.63 -24.93
C VAL A 382 1.60 -19.19 -25.13
N GLY A 383 2.56 -18.99 -26.03
CA GLY A 383 3.24 -17.72 -26.25
C GLY A 383 4.71 -17.95 -26.61
N GLU A 384 5.48 -16.87 -26.72
CA GLU A 384 6.93 -16.94 -26.91
C GLU A 384 7.70 -17.03 -25.58
N ARG A 385 7.27 -16.25 -24.58
CA ARG A 385 7.89 -16.14 -23.26
C ARG A 385 7.15 -17.10 -22.36
N LEU A 386 7.82 -18.19 -22.00
CA LEU A 386 7.19 -19.31 -21.30
C LEU A 386 8.07 -19.81 -20.16
N PRO A 387 7.48 -20.57 -19.21
CA PRO A 387 8.21 -20.97 -18.02
C PRO A 387 9.46 -21.82 -18.34
N ARG A 388 10.49 -21.73 -17.47
CA ARG A 388 11.85 -22.29 -17.59
C ARG A 388 12.77 -21.46 -18.50
N TRP A 389 14.07 -21.50 -18.19
CA TRP A 389 15.13 -20.86 -19.00
C TRP A 389 15.49 -21.74 -20.21
N PRO A 390 15.92 -21.19 -21.37
CA PRO A 390 15.79 -19.79 -21.77
C PRO A 390 14.33 -19.34 -21.67
N GLU A 391 14.07 -18.10 -21.24
CA GLU A 391 12.68 -17.68 -20.98
C GLU A 391 11.86 -17.52 -22.27
N CYS A 392 12.54 -17.16 -23.37
CA CYS A 392 11.96 -17.09 -24.69
C CYS A 392 12.22 -18.38 -25.46
N HIS A 393 11.14 -19.06 -25.85
CA HIS A 393 11.18 -20.35 -26.53
C HIS A 393 10.91 -20.19 -28.02
N ILE A 394 11.70 -19.36 -28.69
CA ILE A 394 11.55 -19.02 -30.10
C ILE A 394 12.33 -20.05 -30.95
N PRO A 395 11.74 -20.66 -32.00
CA PRO A 395 12.47 -21.51 -32.92
C PRO A 395 13.60 -20.78 -33.66
N ASP A 396 14.68 -21.49 -34.00
CA ASP A 396 15.84 -20.91 -34.69
C ASP A 396 15.45 -20.13 -35.96
N TRP A 397 14.54 -20.66 -36.78
CA TRP A 397 14.08 -20.00 -38.02
C TRP A 397 13.26 -18.73 -37.79
N ALA A 398 12.61 -18.59 -36.63
CA ALA A 398 11.84 -17.42 -36.26
C ALA A 398 12.73 -16.36 -35.60
N SER A 399 13.82 -16.77 -34.94
CA SER A 399 14.80 -15.86 -34.34
C SER A 399 15.48 -14.95 -35.38
N GLU A 400 15.64 -15.39 -36.62
CA GLU A 400 16.19 -14.55 -37.71
C GLU A 400 15.28 -13.38 -38.12
N GLN A 401 13.98 -13.55 -37.88
CA GLN A 401 12.92 -12.56 -38.12
C GLN A 401 12.75 -11.63 -36.92
N GLU A 402 13.35 -11.93 -35.77
CA GLU A 402 13.27 -11.09 -34.59
C GLU A 402 13.95 -9.73 -34.85
N PRO A 403 13.28 -8.60 -34.55
CA PRO A 403 13.87 -7.28 -34.72
C PRO A 403 15.01 -7.04 -33.72
N VAL A 404 16.11 -6.44 -34.19
CA VAL A 404 17.25 -6.09 -33.34
C VAL A 404 16.91 -4.86 -32.50
N GLY A 405 16.77 -5.02 -31.18
CA GLY A 405 16.50 -3.91 -30.25
C GLY A 405 15.91 -4.35 -28.91
N PHE A 406 15.81 -3.42 -27.95
CA PHE A 406 15.29 -3.71 -26.61
C PHE A 406 13.75 -3.82 -26.58
N ILE A 407 13.04 -3.26 -27.57
CA ILE A 407 11.57 -3.19 -27.63
C ILE A 407 11.09 -3.69 -28.99
N ARG A 408 10.19 -4.67 -29.00
CA ARG A 408 9.47 -5.12 -30.19
C ARG A 408 8.18 -4.32 -30.33
N GLN A 409 8.14 -3.42 -31.32
CA GLN A 409 7.04 -2.47 -31.51
C GLN A 409 6.34 -2.61 -32.86
N VAL A 410 5.00 -2.52 -32.87
CA VAL A 410 4.16 -2.67 -34.08
C VAL A 410 3.87 -1.33 -34.77
N VAL A 411 4.90 -0.54 -35.08
CA VAL A 411 4.67 0.77 -35.72
C VAL A 411 5.40 0.87 -37.06
N LYS A 412 4.62 1.08 -38.13
CA LYS A 412 5.09 1.19 -39.54
C LYS A 412 6.23 2.20 -39.76
N GLN A 413 6.46 3.09 -38.81
CA GLN A 413 7.48 4.15 -38.87
C GLN A 413 8.81 3.75 -38.21
N PHE A 414 8.89 2.58 -37.56
CA PHE A 414 10.11 2.14 -36.87
C PHE A 414 11.06 1.34 -37.79
N PRO A 415 12.38 1.46 -37.58
CA PRO A 415 13.35 0.55 -38.21
C PRO A 415 13.01 -0.90 -37.86
N HIS A 416 13.04 -1.80 -38.84
CA HIS A 416 12.72 -3.24 -38.71
C HIS A 416 11.24 -3.61 -38.54
N TYR A 417 10.29 -2.72 -38.88
CA TYR A 417 8.85 -3.03 -38.84
C TYR A 417 8.47 -4.32 -39.60
N GLU A 418 8.99 -4.54 -40.81
CA GLU A 418 8.67 -5.73 -41.62
C GLU A 418 9.08 -7.03 -40.91
N LYS A 419 10.29 -7.06 -40.33
CA LYS A 419 10.77 -8.18 -39.52
C LYS A 419 9.88 -8.41 -38.30
N ALA A 420 9.49 -7.33 -37.60
CA ALA A 420 8.57 -7.42 -36.49
C ALA A 420 7.19 -7.96 -36.90
N GLU A 421 6.68 -7.60 -38.08
CA GLU A 421 5.40 -8.09 -38.61
C GLU A 421 5.48 -9.57 -39.03
N GLU A 422 6.57 -9.99 -39.67
CA GLU A 422 6.83 -11.40 -39.99
C GLU A 422 6.91 -12.27 -38.73
N PHE A 423 7.67 -11.81 -37.73
CA PHE A 423 7.78 -12.48 -36.44
C PHE A 423 6.42 -12.62 -35.76
N GLN A 424 5.64 -11.52 -35.70
CA GLN A 424 4.31 -11.54 -35.10
C GLN A 424 3.37 -12.49 -35.85
N GLY A 425 3.41 -12.51 -37.18
CA GLY A 425 2.63 -13.44 -37.98
C GLY A 425 2.99 -14.90 -37.67
N ALA A 426 4.28 -15.20 -37.49
CA ALA A 426 4.76 -16.51 -37.10
C ALA A 426 4.28 -16.91 -35.68
N LEU A 427 4.45 -16.02 -34.69
CA LEU A 427 4.00 -16.24 -33.31
C LEU A 427 2.48 -16.47 -33.24
N LEU A 428 1.70 -15.61 -33.89
CA LEU A 428 0.24 -15.75 -33.95
C LEU A 428 -0.18 -17.03 -34.68
N GLY A 429 0.54 -17.44 -35.73
CA GLY A 429 0.29 -18.70 -36.43
C GLY A 429 0.53 -19.93 -35.54
N TYR A 430 1.61 -19.92 -34.75
CA TYR A 430 1.89 -20.95 -33.76
C TYR A 430 0.83 -21.02 -32.66
N ILE A 431 0.44 -19.87 -32.09
CA ILE A 431 -0.62 -19.79 -31.08
C ILE A 431 -1.93 -20.33 -31.66
N GLU A 432 -2.28 -19.94 -32.89
CA GLU A 432 -3.48 -20.42 -33.57
C GLU A 432 -3.47 -21.94 -33.78
N ALA A 433 -2.34 -22.50 -34.25
CA ALA A 433 -2.18 -23.94 -34.44
C ALA A 433 -2.36 -24.71 -33.12
N THR A 434 -1.73 -24.22 -32.05
CA THR A 434 -1.79 -24.83 -30.71
C THR A 434 -3.20 -24.77 -30.12
N VAL A 435 -3.85 -23.60 -30.19
CA VAL A 435 -5.23 -23.43 -29.68
C VAL A 435 -6.21 -24.28 -30.47
N ASN A 436 -6.13 -24.29 -31.80
CA ASN A 436 -7.01 -25.10 -32.63
C ASN A 436 -6.85 -26.61 -32.37
N ARG A 437 -5.63 -27.07 -32.08
CA ARG A 437 -5.37 -28.46 -31.75
C ARG A 437 -6.08 -28.89 -30.46
N TYR A 438 -6.04 -28.06 -29.42
CA TYR A 438 -6.47 -28.49 -28.09
C TYR A 438 -7.76 -27.86 -27.53
N LYS A 439 -8.36 -26.86 -28.20
CA LYS A 439 -9.60 -26.21 -27.75
C LYS A 439 -10.80 -27.15 -27.55
N ASN A 440 -10.79 -28.35 -28.13
CA ASN A 440 -11.85 -29.34 -27.92
C ASN A 440 -11.56 -30.32 -26.76
N ASN A 441 -10.38 -30.25 -26.14
CA ASN A 441 -10.03 -31.09 -25.01
C ASN A 441 -10.63 -30.51 -23.72
N SER A 442 -11.50 -31.28 -23.05
CA SER A 442 -12.19 -30.84 -21.83
C SER A 442 -11.29 -30.81 -20.58
N ALA A 443 -10.10 -31.43 -20.62
CA ALA A 443 -9.13 -31.35 -19.52
C ALA A 443 -8.49 -29.97 -19.44
N ILE A 444 -8.32 -29.28 -20.57
CA ILE A 444 -7.87 -27.88 -20.58
C ILE A 444 -9.03 -27.03 -20.11
N TRP A 445 -8.85 -26.32 -19.00
CA TRP A 445 -9.88 -25.46 -18.44
C TRP A 445 -9.54 -23.98 -18.57
N ALA A 446 -8.29 -23.64 -18.85
CA ALA A 446 -7.85 -22.27 -19.09
C ALA A 446 -6.63 -22.21 -20.02
N TRP A 447 -6.55 -21.12 -20.78
CA TRP A 447 -5.38 -20.74 -21.56
C TRP A 447 -4.57 -19.74 -20.76
N GLN A 448 -3.28 -19.96 -20.58
CA GLN A 448 -2.38 -18.91 -20.12
C GLN A 448 -1.62 -18.35 -21.31
N LEU A 449 -1.71 -17.04 -21.50
CA LEU A 449 -0.94 -16.35 -22.52
C LEU A 449 0.34 -15.77 -21.91
N GLU A 450 1.48 -16.11 -22.51
CA GLU A 450 2.81 -15.66 -22.11
C GLU A 450 3.14 -15.98 -20.63
N ASN A 451 4.36 -15.69 -20.21
CA ASN A 451 4.79 -15.76 -18.82
C ASN A 451 5.36 -14.40 -18.40
N GLU A 452 4.64 -13.71 -17.52
CA GLU A 452 5.01 -12.38 -17.00
C GLU A 452 5.39 -11.39 -18.13
N PRO A 453 4.57 -11.22 -19.19
CA PRO A 453 4.96 -10.49 -20.41
C PRO A 453 5.34 -9.02 -20.17
N PHE A 454 4.91 -8.43 -19.05
CA PHE A 454 5.19 -7.04 -18.69
C PHE A 454 6.39 -6.86 -17.76
N LEU A 455 7.08 -7.94 -17.37
CA LEU A 455 8.26 -7.88 -16.52
C LEU A 455 9.48 -7.38 -17.33
N ILE A 456 10.03 -6.24 -16.92
CA ILE A 456 11.15 -5.57 -17.60
C ILE A 456 12.46 -5.84 -16.85
N GLY A 457 13.53 -6.13 -17.59
CA GLY A 457 14.89 -6.26 -17.03
C GLY A 457 15.15 -7.61 -16.36
N PHE A 458 14.26 -8.58 -16.57
CA PHE A 458 14.44 -9.96 -16.17
C PHE A 458 14.37 -10.86 -17.41
N GLY A 459 15.42 -11.68 -17.58
CA GLY A 459 15.59 -12.61 -18.69
C GLY A 459 16.29 -12.05 -19.93
N GLU A 460 16.25 -12.80 -21.02
CA GLU A 460 16.85 -12.46 -22.32
C GLU A 460 15.83 -12.08 -23.41
N CYS A 461 14.54 -12.14 -23.07
CA CYS A 461 13.45 -11.74 -23.93
C CYS A 461 13.44 -10.23 -24.17
N PRO A 462 13.27 -9.75 -25.42
CA PRO A 462 12.98 -8.35 -25.67
C PRO A 462 11.69 -7.92 -25.00
N TYR A 463 11.56 -6.62 -24.74
CA TYR A 463 10.30 -6.07 -24.25
C TYR A 463 9.24 -6.15 -25.35
N VAL A 464 8.10 -6.75 -25.04
CA VAL A 464 6.93 -6.81 -25.92
C VAL A 464 6.04 -5.60 -25.64
N ASP A 465 5.64 -4.87 -26.70
CA ASP A 465 4.70 -3.77 -26.53
C ASP A 465 3.28 -4.26 -26.17
N ASP A 466 2.50 -3.38 -25.56
CA ASP A 466 1.13 -3.69 -25.13
C ASP A 466 0.23 -4.13 -26.30
N GLU A 467 0.54 -3.69 -27.54
CA GLU A 467 -0.28 -3.95 -28.74
C GLU A 467 -0.14 -5.40 -29.22
N LEU A 468 1.07 -5.98 -29.20
CA LEU A 468 1.25 -7.40 -29.54
C LEU A 468 0.50 -8.31 -28.56
N ILE A 469 0.64 -8.07 -27.26
CA ILE A 469 -0.10 -8.82 -26.24
C ILE A 469 -1.62 -8.72 -26.47
N ASP A 470 -2.13 -7.54 -26.80
CA ASP A 470 -3.55 -7.35 -27.10
C ASP A 470 -4.01 -8.16 -28.34
N LYS A 471 -3.17 -8.28 -29.38
CA LYS A 471 -3.47 -9.15 -30.55
C LYS A 471 -3.52 -10.64 -30.20
N GLU A 472 -2.61 -11.11 -29.34
CA GLU A 472 -2.58 -12.51 -28.91
C GLU A 472 -3.80 -12.86 -28.05
N ILE A 473 -4.19 -11.95 -27.14
CA ILE A 473 -5.44 -12.06 -26.35
C ILE A 473 -6.64 -12.20 -27.29
N ASP A 474 -6.76 -11.28 -28.26
CA ASP A 474 -7.87 -11.27 -29.21
C ASP A 474 -7.92 -12.53 -30.08
N LEU A 475 -6.75 -13.06 -30.47
CA LEU A 475 -6.65 -14.32 -31.20
C LEU A 475 -7.19 -15.49 -30.36
N ILE A 476 -6.71 -15.67 -29.13
CA ILE A 476 -7.16 -16.78 -28.27
C ILE A 476 -8.65 -16.66 -27.99
N LYS A 477 -9.14 -15.47 -27.62
CA LYS A 477 -10.58 -15.25 -27.34
C LYS A 477 -11.45 -15.48 -28.57
N ARG A 478 -10.96 -15.21 -29.78
CA ARG A 478 -11.67 -15.50 -31.03
C ARG A 478 -11.72 -17.00 -31.32
N LEU A 479 -10.63 -17.73 -31.07
CA LEU A 479 -10.54 -19.16 -31.34
C LEU A 479 -11.26 -20.03 -30.30
N ASP A 480 -11.27 -19.59 -29.04
CA ASP A 480 -11.91 -20.25 -27.90
C ASP A 480 -12.37 -19.21 -26.86
N SER A 481 -13.63 -18.77 -26.99
CA SER A 481 -14.26 -17.85 -26.02
C SER A 481 -14.89 -18.56 -24.83
N ALA A 482 -14.94 -19.89 -24.83
CA ALA A 482 -15.60 -20.65 -23.77
C ALA A 482 -14.72 -20.81 -22.52
N ARG A 483 -13.39 -20.74 -22.68
CA ARG A 483 -12.43 -20.87 -21.59
C ARG A 483 -11.86 -19.52 -21.17
N PRO A 484 -11.61 -19.29 -19.88
CA PRO A 484 -10.96 -18.08 -19.40
C PRO A 484 -9.50 -18.00 -19.87
N LEU A 485 -9.07 -16.76 -20.12
CA LEU A 485 -7.67 -16.42 -20.35
C LEU A 485 -6.99 -15.98 -19.04
N ILE A 486 -5.83 -16.58 -18.77
CA ILE A 486 -4.92 -16.21 -17.69
C ILE A 486 -3.80 -15.35 -18.26
N LEU A 487 -3.56 -14.19 -17.64
CA LEU A 487 -2.32 -13.43 -17.82
C LEU A 487 -1.61 -13.35 -16.48
N THR A 488 -0.29 -13.43 -16.54
CA THR A 488 0.55 -13.46 -15.35
C THR A 488 1.41 -12.20 -15.23
N ASP A 489 1.81 -11.86 -14.02
CA ASP A 489 2.81 -10.81 -13.75
C ASP A 489 3.57 -11.13 -12.46
N SER A 490 4.76 -10.56 -12.33
CA SER A 490 5.65 -10.83 -11.20
C SER A 490 5.04 -10.42 -9.87
N GLY A 491 5.09 -11.36 -8.92
CA GLY A 491 4.62 -11.14 -7.56
C GLY A 491 5.36 -9.99 -6.90
N GLU A 492 6.67 -10.06 -6.92
CA GLU A 492 7.56 -9.20 -6.16
C GLU A 492 7.85 -7.88 -6.87
N PHE A 493 7.96 -7.88 -8.20
CA PHE A 493 8.38 -6.71 -8.97
C PHE A 493 7.30 -6.15 -9.91
N GLY A 494 6.33 -6.95 -10.31
CA GLY A 494 5.28 -6.55 -11.25
C GLY A 494 4.32 -5.52 -10.66
N MET A 495 3.88 -4.55 -11.45
CA MET A 495 2.86 -3.58 -11.02
C MET A 495 1.42 -4.11 -11.16
N TRP A 496 1.26 -5.28 -11.79
CA TRP A 496 0.02 -6.03 -12.02
C TRP A 496 -1.02 -5.37 -12.92
N PHE A 497 -1.14 -4.05 -12.97
CA PHE A 497 -2.24 -3.39 -13.68
C PHE A 497 -2.35 -3.75 -15.16
N ARG A 498 -1.22 -3.98 -15.85
CA ARG A 498 -1.21 -4.31 -17.28
C ARG A 498 -1.78 -5.69 -17.56
N ALA A 499 -1.39 -6.70 -16.78
CA ALA A 499 -1.92 -8.05 -16.87
C ALA A 499 -3.33 -8.13 -16.28
N TYR A 500 -3.54 -7.60 -15.06
CA TYR A 500 -4.79 -7.69 -14.33
C TYR A 500 -5.97 -7.10 -15.12
N LYS A 501 -5.81 -5.93 -15.76
CA LYS A 501 -6.90 -5.31 -16.52
C LYS A 501 -7.33 -6.15 -17.74
N ARG A 502 -6.41 -6.93 -18.32
CA ARG A 502 -6.58 -7.71 -19.55
C ARG A 502 -7.05 -9.15 -19.32
N ALA A 503 -6.73 -9.72 -18.16
CA ALA A 503 -7.00 -11.12 -17.85
C ALA A 503 -8.46 -11.37 -17.46
N ASP A 504 -8.98 -12.57 -17.74
CA ASP A 504 -10.21 -13.08 -17.12
C ASP A 504 -9.88 -13.63 -15.72
N ILE A 505 -8.69 -14.23 -15.58
CA ILE A 505 -8.09 -14.70 -14.32
C ILE A 505 -6.68 -14.14 -14.22
N PHE A 506 -6.35 -13.50 -13.11
CA PHE A 506 -4.99 -12.97 -12.90
C PHE A 506 -4.09 -14.02 -12.26
N GLY A 507 -2.92 -14.27 -12.85
CA GLY A 507 -1.89 -15.12 -12.26
C GLY A 507 -0.71 -14.31 -11.73
N THR A 508 -0.06 -14.80 -10.68
CA THR A 508 1.19 -14.19 -10.21
C THR A 508 2.13 -15.21 -9.60
N THR A 509 3.39 -14.81 -9.43
CA THR A 509 4.47 -15.63 -8.90
C THR A 509 4.68 -15.35 -7.41
N MET A 510 5.25 -16.31 -6.68
CA MET A 510 5.59 -16.21 -5.27
C MET A 510 6.96 -16.83 -5.02
N TYR A 511 7.99 -16.02 -5.19
CA TYR A 511 9.36 -16.35 -4.84
C TYR A 511 9.71 -15.77 -3.48
N ARG A 512 10.47 -16.54 -2.70
CA ARG A 512 10.83 -16.19 -1.31
C ARG A 512 12.31 -15.99 -1.17
N VAL A 513 13.11 -16.86 -1.78
CA VAL A 513 14.56 -16.83 -1.72
C VAL A 513 15.11 -16.81 -3.13
N VAL A 514 15.78 -15.73 -3.50
CA VAL A 514 16.41 -15.59 -4.82
C VAL A 514 17.90 -15.41 -4.67
N LEU A 515 18.64 -15.74 -5.72
CA LEU A 515 20.03 -15.35 -5.80
C LEU A 515 20.14 -13.92 -6.35
N SER A 516 20.73 -13.00 -5.57
CA SER A 516 20.95 -11.63 -6.04
C SER A 516 22.17 -11.56 -6.97
N ARG A 517 21.96 -11.13 -8.22
CA ARG A 517 23.05 -10.80 -9.15
C ARG A 517 23.66 -9.41 -8.90
N LEU A 518 22.91 -8.53 -8.23
CA LEU A 518 23.28 -7.12 -8.03
C LEU A 518 24.04 -6.86 -6.72
N ILE A 519 23.79 -7.68 -5.69
CA ILE A 519 24.43 -7.51 -4.38
C ILE A 519 25.11 -8.83 -4.04
N PRO A 520 26.43 -8.87 -3.77
CA PRO A 520 27.21 -10.09 -3.54
C PRO A 520 26.97 -10.69 -2.15
N ILE A 521 25.72 -10.75 -1.71
CA ILE A 521 25.29 -11.34 -0.43
C ILE A 521 24.93 -12.83 -0.63
N GLY A 522 24.87 -13.30 -1.88
CA GLY A 522 24.41 -14.65 -2.22
C GLY A 522 22.89 -14.73 -2.25
N HIS A 523 22.33 -15.74 -1.58
CA HIS A 523 20.89 -15.95 -1.50
C HIS A 523 20.25 -14.91 -0.56
N PHE A 524 19.19 -14.28 -1.04
CA PHE A 524 18.45 -13.25 -0.32
C PHE A 524 17.00 -13.66 -0.19
N LYS A 525 16.50 -13.68 1.05
CA LYS A 525 15.09 -13.88 1.35
C LYS A 525 14.36 -12.55 1.28
N TYR A 526 13.35 -12.44 0.42
CA TYR A 526 12.57 -11.21 0.33
C TYR A 526 11.87 -10.90 1.65
N PRO A 527 11.99 -9.66 2.16
CA PRO A 527 11.33 -9.23 3.40
C PRO A 527 9.87 -8.85 3.13
N LEU A 528 9.15 -9.70 2.39
CA LEU A 528 7.76 -9.51 2.01
C LEU A 528 6.88 -10.46 2.82
N ASP A 529 5.89 -9.90 3.50
CA ASP A 529 4.86 -10.63 4.26
C ASP A 529 3.71 -11.04 3.33
N PRO A 530 2.93 -12.13 3.59
CA PRO A 530 1.80 -12.50 2.73
C PRO A 530 0.81 -11.36 2.48
N ASP A 531 0.65 -10.44 3.43
CA ASP A 531 -0.23 -9.28 3.28
C ASP A 531 0.23 -8.32 2.16
N PHE A 532 1.49 -8.35 1.74
CA PHE A 532 1.98 -7.63 0.56
C PHE A 532 1.15 -7.97 -0.69
N PHE A 533 0.91 -9.26 -0.91
CA PHE A 533 0.15 -9.75 -2.05
C PHE A 533 -1.33 -9.36 -1.95
N LYS A 534 -1.90 -9.40 -0.75
CA LYS A 534 -3.28 -8.97 -0.48
C LYS A 534 -3.46 -7.47 -0.70
N ILE A 535 -2.53 -6.65 -0.22
CA ILE A 535 -2.56 -5.20 -0.44
C ILE A 535 -2.51 -4.90 -1.94
N LYS A 536 -1.58 -5.52 -2.69
CA LYS A 536 -1.50 -5.34 -4.14
C LYS A 536 -2.79 -5.77 -4.84
N LEU A 537 -3.37 -6.90 -4.44
CA LEU A 537 -4.65 -7.36 -4.97
C LEU A 537 -5.75 -6.33 -4.71
N GLY A 538 -5.86 -5.80 -3.49
CA GLY A 538 -6.83 -4.78 -3.13
C GLY A 538 -6.74 -3.51 -3.97
N ILE A 539 -5.52 -3.08 -4.31
CA ILE A 539 -5.33 -1.96 -5.25
C ILE A 539 -5.90 -2.33 -6.62
N MET A 540 -5.62 -3.53 -7.12
CA MET A 540 -6.14 -3.96 -8.43
C MET A 540 -7.67 -4.05 -8.43
N GLU A 541 -8.26 -4.64 -7.40
CA GLU A 541 -9.71 -4.77 -7.25
C GLU A 541 -10.42 -3.41 -7.18
N MET A 542 -9.79 -2.41 -6.54
CA MET A 542 -10.33 -1.05 -6.43
C MET A 542 -10.50 -0.37 -7.80
N PHE A 543 -9.57 -0.59 -8.73
CA PHE A 543 -9.56 0.08 -10.03
C PHE A 543 -10.20 -0.76 -11.16
N TRP A 544 -10.11 -2.09 -11.10
CA TRP A 544 -10.55 -2.99 -12.19
C TRP A 544 -11.56 -4.06 -11.76
N GLY A 545 -12.05 -4.01 -10.52
CA GLY A 545 -13.02 -4.97 -9.98
C GLY A 545 -12.38 -6.30 -9.58
N LYS A 546 -13.14 -7.10 -8.82
CA LYS A 546 -12.67 -8.41 -8.33
C LYS A 546 -12.54 -9.42 -9.47
N LYS A 547 -11.45 -10.17 -9.49
CA LYS A 547 -11.17 -11.26 -10.44
C LYS A 547 -10.58 -12.47 -9.70
N PRO A 548 -10.78 -13.70 -10.19
CA PRO A 548 -10.07 -14.85 -9.66
C PRO A 548 -8.55 -14.63 -9.77
N ILE A 549 -7.83 -15.05 -8.71
CA ILE A 549 -6.38 -14.98 -8.65
C ILE A 549 -5.79 -16.37 -8.43
N VAL A 550 -4.69 -16.65 -9.12
CA VAL A 550 -3.96 -17.92 -9.03
C VAL A 550 -2.47 -17.67 -8.82
N GLY A 551 -1.85 -18.42 -7.90
CA GLY A 551 -0.39 -18.48 -7.80
C GLY A 551 0.11 -19.43 -8.88
N VAL A 552 0.67 -18.93 -9.98
CA VAL A 552 1.11 -19.79 -11.11
C VAL A 552 2.51 -20.37 -10.91
N GLU A 553 3.31 -19.75 -10.03
CA GLU A 553 4.65 -20.20 -9.68
C GLU A 553 4.90 -19.94 -8.20
N LEU A 554 4.60 -20.94 -7.37
CA LEU A 554 5.06 -20.96 -6.00
C LEU A 554 6.43 -21.61 -5.93
N GLN A 555 7.45 -20.87 -5.48
CA GLN A 555 8.81 -21.39 -5.39
C GLN A 555 8.87 -22.67 -4.56
N ALA A 556 9.25 -23.76 -5.19
CA ALA A 556 9.38 -25.07 -4.57
C ALA A 556 10.66 -25.81 -5.00
N GLU A 557 11.61 -25.10 -5.62
CA GLU A 557 12.94 -25.58 -6.00
C GLU A 557 14.00 -24.47 -5.74
N PRO A 558 15.31 -24.81 -5.70
CA PRO A 558 16.36 -23.83 -5.51
C PRO A 558 16.51 -22.86 -6.69
N TRP A 559 16.74 -21.59 -6.38
CA TRP A 559 17.09 -20.57 -7.36
C TRP A 559 18.62 -20.47 -7.50
N LEU A 560 19.19 -20.98 -8.60
CA LEU A 560 20.64 -21.15 -8.79
C LEU A 560 21.16 -20.41 -10.04
N LEU A 561 22.47 -20.13 -10.10
CA LEU A 561 23.11 -19.60 -11.32
C LEU A 561 23.23 -20.64 -12.43
N LYS A 562 23.45 -21.90 -12.04
CA LYS A 562 23.61 -23.04 -12.93
C LYS A 562 22.50 -24.03 -12.65
N ARG A 563 22.22 -24.88 -13.63
CA ARG A 563 21.25 -25.96 -13.47
C ARG A 563 21.63 -26.88 -12.31
N PRO A 564 20.65 -27.44 -11.57
CA PRO A 564 20.91 -28.27 -10.40
C PRO A 564 21.97 -29.37 -10.60
N PRO A 565 22.01 -30.13 -11.71
CA PRO A 565 23.01 -31.19 -11.88
C PRO A 565 24.46 -30.68 -11.94
N LEU A 566 24.65 -29.38 -12.17
CA LEU A 566 25.96 -28.71 -12.24
C LEU A 566 26.35 -28.03 -10.91
N VAL A 567 25.52 -28.17 -9.87
CA VAL A 567 25.69 -27.55 -8.55
C VAL A 567 25.69 -28.64 -7.49
N SER A 568 26.62 -28.56 -6.53
CA SER A 568 26.70 -29.55 -5.46
C SER A 568 25.40 -29.59 -4.64
N LEU A 569 24.99 -30.78 -4.21
CA LEU A 569 23.76 -30.97 -3.44
C LEU A 569 23.73 -30.09 -2.16
N ASP A 570 24.85 -29.97 -1.47
CA ASP A 570 24.99 -29.10 -0.29
C ASP A 570 24.72 -27.63 -0.61
N GLU A 571 25.16 -27.14 -1.77
CA GLU A 571 24.90 -25.77 -2.21
C GLU A 571 23.44 -25.58 -2.58
N GLN A 572 22.81 -26.57 -3.21
CA GLN A 572 21.37 -26.55 -3.50
C GLN A 572 20.53 -26.49 -2.21
N LEU A 573 20.85 -27.33 -1.22
CA LEU A 573 20.12 -27.39 0.05
C LEU A 573 20.36 -26.15 0.94
N LYS A 574 21.50 -25.46 0.76
CA LYS A 574 21.74 -24.13 1.36
C LYS A 574 20.91 -23.05 0.68
N ALA A 575 20.75 -23.11 -0.64
CA ALA A 575 19.89 -22.20 -1.39
C ALA A 575 18.41 -22.41 -1.06
N PHE A 576 18.02 -23.67 -0.85
CA PHE A 576 16.64 -24.06 -0.64
C PHE A 576 16.55 -25.33 0.19
N SER A 577 16.26 -25.16 1.48
CA SER A 577 16.15 -26.27 2.44
C SER A 577 14.74 -26.86 2.48
N PHE A 578 14.62 -28.04 3.08
CA PHE A 578 13.31 -28.65 3.34
C PHE A 578 12.39 -27.79 4.24
N GLU A 579 12.98 -27.04 5.17
CA GLU A 579 12.22 -26.06 5.98
C GLU A 579 11.71 -24.91 5.12
N GLN A 580 12.51 -24.40 4.17
CA GLN A 580 12.08 -23.36 3.24
C GLN A 580 10.93 -23.85 2.34
N PHE A 581 10.96 -25.11 1.91
CA PHE A 581 9.87 -25.73 1.15
C PHE A 581 8.54 -25.68 1.91
N LYS A 582 8.53 -26.12 3.18
CA LYS A 582 7.33 -26.05 4.05
C LYS A 582 6.91 -24.61 4.32
N GLU A 583 7.86 -23.72 4.57
CA GLU A 583 7.59 -22.30 4.82
C GLU A 583 6.91 -21.63 3.61
N ASN A 584 7.37 -21.92 2.40
CA ASN A 584 6.78 -21.36 1.17
C ASN A 584 5.33 -21.80 0.98
N ILE A 585 5.01 -23.06 1.28
CA ILE A 585 3.63 -23.55 1.27
C ILE A 585 2.78 -22.83 2.33
N GLY A 586 3.32 -22.64 3.55
CA GLY A 586 2.67 -21.87 4.61
C GLY A 586 2.39 -20.42 4.19
N TYR A 587 3.38 -19.78 3.57
CA TYR A 587 3.29 -18.42 3.03
C TYR A 587 2.15 -18.29 2.00
N ALA A 588 2.06 -19.24 1.06
CA ALA A 588 0.98 -19.25 0.07
C ALA A 588 -0.40 -19.47 0.70
N ARG A 589 -0.51 -20.28 1.78
CA ARG A 589 -1.75 -20.44 2.54
C ARG A 589 -2.19 -19.13 3.18
N GLU A 590 -1.26 -18.38 3.75
CA GLU A 590 -1.54 -17.07 4.37
C GLU A 590 -1.86 -15.99 3.35
N ALA A 591 -1.22 -16.01 2.17
CA ALA A 591 -1.56 -15.12 1.04
C ALA A 591 -2.98 -15.42 0.53
N GLY A 592 -3.35 -16.70 0.48
CA GLY A 592 -4.73 -17.16 0.33
C GLY A 592 -5.27 -17.07 -1.10
N PHE A 593 -4.42 -17.17 -2.12
CA PHE A 593 -4.88 -17.35 -3.49
C PHE A 593 -5.51 -18.74 -3.65
N GLU A 594 -6.65 -18.81 -4.33
CA GLU A 594 -7.50 -20.01 -4.30
C GLU A 594 -6.80 -21.26 -4.85
N LYS A 595 -6.04 -21.08 -5.95
CA LYS A 595 -5.24 -22.13 -6.58
C LYS A 595 -3.77 -21.72 -6.59
N ASN A 596 -2.89 -22.66 -6.24
CA ASN A 596 -1.44 -22.45 -6.26
C ASN A 596 -0.74 -23.60 -6.99
N PHE A 597 0.05 -23.27 -8.00
CA PHE A 597 0.84 -24.19 -8.80
C PHE A 597 2.28 -24.13 -8.33
N LEU A 598 2.77 -25.25 -7.80
CA LEU A 598 4.13 -25.36 -7.32
C LEU A 598 5.12 -25.43 -8.50
N TRP A 599 6.21 -24.68 -8.36
CA TRP A 599 7.32 -24.62 -9.31
C TRP A 599 8.48 -25.49 -8.81
N GLY A 600 8.64 -26.70 -9.37
CA GLY A 600 9.72 -27.61 -8.96
C GLY A 600 9.46 -29.11 -9.03
N LEU A 601 8.35 -29.55 -9.64
CA LEU A 601 7.94 -30.96 -9.65
C LEU A 601 9.06 -31.92 -10.09
N GLU A 602 9.75 -31.58 -11.16
CA GLU A 602 10.82 -32.41 -11.73
C GLU A 602 12.05 -32.45 -10.80
N TRP A 603 12.33 -31.36 -10.09
CA TRP A 603 13.41 -31.30 -9.10
C TRP A 603 13.12 -32.19 -7.89
N TRP A 604 11.87 -32.24 -7.38
CA TRP A 604 11.54 -33.15 -6.27
C TRP A 604 11.67 -34.61 -6.67
N TYR A 605 11.26 -34.95 -7.89
CA TYR A 605 11.44 -36.29 -8.43
C TYR A 605 12.94 -36.64 -8.56
N TRP A 606 13.75 -35.71 -9.05
CA TRP A 606 15.20 -35.86 -9.10
C TRP A 606 15.84 -36.03 -7.72
N MET A 607 15.38 -35.26 -6.73
CA MET A 607 15.83 -35.36 -5.34
C MET A 607 15.53 -36.75 -4.75
N LYS A 608 14.32 -37.28 -5.02
CA LYS A 608 13.91 -38.63 -4.63
C LYS A 608 14.75 -39.71 -5.32
N GLU A 609 14.81 -39.71 -6.65
CA GLU A 609 15.35 -40.84 -7.43
C GLU A 609 16.87 -40.83 -7.58
N LYS A 610 17.51 -39.66 -7.52
CA LYS A 610 18.95 -39.51 -7.81
C LYS A 610 19.77 -39.00 -6.62
N GLN A 611 19.18 -38.23 -5.71
CA GLN A 611 19.90 -37.61 -4.60
C GLN A 611 19.62 -38.23 -3.23
N GLY A 612 18.67 -39.15 -3.11
CA GLY A 612 18.34 -39.79 -1.83
C GLY A 612 17.59 -38.88 -0.85
N HIS A 613 16.91 -37.86 -1.36
CA HIS A 613 16.11 -36.88 -0.59
C HIS A 613 14.62 -36.96 -0.96
N PRO A 614 13.91 -38.04 -0.57
CA PRO A 614 12.50 -38.22 -0.90
C PRO A 614 11.57 -37.25 -0.14
N GLU A 615 12.05 -36.61 0.94
CA GLU A 615 11.21 -35.79 1.82
C GLU A 615 10.47 -34.65 1.10
N PHE A 616 11.04 -34.06 0.05
CA PHE A 616 10.38 -33.04 -0.76
C PHE A 616 9.16 -33.60 -1.51
N TRP A 617 9.31 -34.79 -2.10
CA TRP A 617 8.22 -35.49 -2.79
C TRP A 617 7.11 -35.91 -1.81
N GLU A 618 7.49 -36.46 -0.66
CA GLU A 618 6.57 -36.91 0.37
C GLU A 618 5.79 -35.75 1.01
N GLU A 619 6.42 -34.59 1.19
CA GLU A 619 5.76 -33.39 1.68
C GLU A 619 4.82 -32.81 0.63
N ALA A 620 5.22 -32.76 -0.64
CA ALA A 620 4.35 -32.34 -1.75
C ALA A 620 3.09 -33.23 -1.84
N ARG A 621 3.23 -34.55 -1.66
CA ARG A 621 2.10 -35.50 -1.70
C ARG A 621 0.97 -35.13 -0.72
N LYS A 622 1.30 -34.56 0.44
CA LYS A 622 0.32 -34.14 1.45
C LYS A 622 -0.62 -33.01 0.96
N LEU A 623 -0.27 -32.32 -0.11
CA LEU A 623 -1.10 -31.28 -0.72
C LEU A 623 -2.16 -31.85 -1.68
N PHE A 624 -1.92 -33.04 -2.23
CA PHE A 624 -2.71 -33.60 -3.32
C PHE A 624 -3.58 -34.79 -2.91
N VAL A 625 -3.22 -35.47 -1.82
CA VAL A 625 -3.93 -36.67 -1.31
C VAL A 625 -4.94 -36.30 -0.20
N GLN A 626 -5.46 -35.07 -0.21
CA GLN A 626 -6.49 -34.63 0.76
C GLN A 626 -7.90 -34.98 0.31
#